data_AF-A0A7C8AIV8-F1
#
_entry.id   AF-A0A7C8AIV8-F1
#
_cell.length_a   1.000
_cell.length_b   1.000
_cell.length_c   1.000
_cell.angle_alpha   90.00
_cell.angle_beta   90.00
_cell.angle_gamma   90.00
#
_symmetry.space_group_name_H-M   'P 1'
#
loop_
_entity.id
_entity.type
_entity.pdbx_description
1 polymer ?
#
loop_
_entity_poly.entity_id
_entity_poly.type
_entity_poly.pdbx_seq_one_letter_code
_entity_poly.pdbx_strand_id
1 'polypeptide(L)'
;MANTAIEIPFYVAKDGQPLTGAAGEMEFESLRTLAGADKSGSAPSISEIGDGWYKFSATYGTAPFDAGDLIGVIDADKNGTNSLANTERYIPVEIRLDFYALARLVNKMSQDKLTGDMLIKNDTGQTILKLGITEGEATLDRVPE
;
A
#
# COMPACT_ATOMS: atom_id res chain seq x y z
N MET A 1 -13.06 10.47 4.94
CA MET A 1 -12.01 10.05 3.98
C MET A 1 -12.35 8.64 3.53
N ALA A 2 -12.69 8.43 2.26
CA ALA A 2 -12.80 7.07 1.73
C ALA A 2 -11.37 6.50 1.65
N ASN A 3 -11.16 5.27 2.09
CA ASN A 3 -9.84 4.65 2.01
C ASN A 3 -9.49 4.44 0.52
N THR A 4 -8.43 5.09 0.04
CA THR A 4 -7.92 4.85 -1.31
C THR A 4 -7.31 3.46 -1.39
N ALA A 5 -7.62 2.74 -2.47
CA ALA A 5 -7.02 1.44 -2.76
C ALA A 5 -5.51 1.60 -2.95
N ILE A 6 -4.76 0.71 -2.32
CA ILE A 6 -3.30 0.60 -2.46
C ILE A 6 -3.05 -0.43 -3.55
N GLU A 7 -2.21 -0.09 -4.52
CA GLU A 7 -1.73 -1.04 -5.53
C GLU A 7 -0.42 -1.66 -5.06
N ILE A 8 -0.37 -2.99 -4.98
CA ILE A 8 0.82 -3.75 -4.63
C ILE A 8 1.34 -4.43 -5.91
N PRO A 9 2.45 -3.95 -6.50
CA PRO A 9 3.04 -4.57 -7.67
C PRO A 9 3.95 -5.74 -7.28
N PHE A 10 4.04 -6.73 -8.16
CA PHE A 10 5.00 -7.82 -8.07
C PHE A 10 5.41 -8.28 -9.48
N TYR A 11 6.58 -8.89 -9.58
CA TYR A 11 7.16 -9.31 -10.86
C TYR A 11 7.23 -10.83 -10.93
N VAL A 12 6.90 -11.39 -12.09
CA VAL A 12 6.99 -12.82 -12.37
C VAL A 12 7.82 -13.02 -13.63
N ALA A 13 8.82 -13.88 -13.52
CA ALA A 13 9.65 -14.31 -14.63
C ALA A 13 9.57 -15.82 -14.82
N LYS A 14 9.81 -16.25 -16.05
CA LYS A 14 10.06 -17.63 -16.43
C LYS A 14 11.40 -17.70 -17.12
N ASP A 15 12.31 -18.52 -16.61
CA ASP A 15 13.66 -18.71 -17.17
C ASP A 15 14.42 -17.37 -17.33
N GLY A 16 14.19 -16.44 -16.40
CA GLY A 16 14.78 -15.10 -16.41
C GLY A 16 14.17 -14.11 -17.40
N GLN A 17 13.09 -14.48 -18.11
CA GLN A 17 12.34 -13.58 -18.99
C GLN A 17 10.99 -13.19 -18.37
N PRO A 18 10.45 -12.00 -18.67
CA PRO A 18 9.14 -11.60 -18.17
C PRO A 18 8.04 -12.59 -18.58
N LEU A 19 7.24 -13.06 -17.62
CA LEU A 19 6.06 -13.87 -17.90
C LEU A 19 4.88 -12.96 -18.18
N THR A 20 4.40 -12.89 -19.42
CA THR A 20 3.27 -12.03 -19.82
C THR A 20 2.00 -12.84 -20.04
N GLY A 21 0.83 -12.21 -19.88
CA GLY A 21 -0.48 -12.81 -20.17
C GLY A 21 -0.95 -13.86 -19.16
N ALA A 22 -0.29 -14.01 -18.01
CA ALA A 22 -0.54 -15.11 -17.08
C ALA A 22 -1.49 -14.74 -15.91
N ALA A 23 -2.09 -13.55 -15.89
CA ALA A 23 -2.90 -13.08 -14.75
C ALA A 23 -4.04 -14.05 -14.36
N GLY A 24 -4.67 -14.72 -15.34
CA GLY A 24 -5.73 -15.70 -15.10
C GLY A 24 -5.25 -17.03 -14.50
N GLU A 25 -3.93 -17.25 -14.46
CA GLU A 25 -3.29 -18.44 -13.93
C GLU A 25 -2.62 -18.18 -12.57
N MET A 26 -2.78 -16.97 -12.03
CA MET A 26 -2.27 -16.57 -10.71
C MET A 26 -3.39 -16.56 -9.68
N GLU A 27 -3.09 -17.03 -8.48
CA GLU A 27 -4.02 -16.98 -7.35
C GLU A 27 -3.25 -16.89 -6.02
N PHE A 28 -3.92 -16.40 -4.99
CA PHE A 28 -3.38 -16.50 -3.64
C PHE A 28 -3.51 -17.94 -3.15
N GLU A 29 -2.38 -18.65 -3.06
CA GLU A 29 -2.28 -19.95 -2.37
C GLU A 29 -2.63 -19.79 -0.89
N SER A 30 -2.19 -18.68 -0.29
CA SER A 30 -2.58 -18.32 1.06
C SER A 30 -2.62 -16.81 1.25
N LEU A 31 -3.55 -16.36 2.07
CA LEU A 31 -3.59 -14.99 2.58
C LEU A 31 -4.11 -15.02 4.01
N ARG A 32 -3.34 -14.49 4.95
CA ARG A 32 -3.64 -14.53 6.38
C ARG A 32 -3.29 -13.22 7.06
N THR A 33 -3.98 -12.94 8.15
CA THR A 33 -3.52 -11.91 9.11
C THR A 33 -2.26 -12.38 9.83
N LEU A 34 -1.48 -11.46 10.42
CA LEU A 34 -0.35 -11.81 11.29
C LEU A 34 -0.75 -12.71 12.47
N ALA A 35 -1.98 -12.59 12.96
CA ALA A 35 -2.54 -13.45 14.00
C ALA A 35 -2.95 -14.85 13.49
N GLY A 36 -2.77 -15.14 12.20
CA GLY A 36 -3.03 -16.45 11.59
C GLY A 36 -4.45 -16.66 11.09
N ALA A 37 -5.36 -15.68 11.22
CA ALA A 37 -6.71 -15.77 10.67
C ALA A 37 -6.67 -15.82 9.14
N ASP A 38 -7.36 -16.80 8.56
CA ASP A 38 -7.43 -17.02 7.12
C ASP A 38 -8.30 -15.96 6.43
N LYS A 39 -7.79 -15.44 5.32
CA LYS A 39 -8.39 -14.41 4.48
C LYS A 39 -8.36 -14.80 3.00
N SER A 40 -7.90 -16.01 2.65
CA SER A 40 -7.77 -16.46 1.26
C SER A 40 -9.09 -16.40 0.48
N GLY A 41 -10.23 -16.68 1.12
CA GLY A 41 -11.55 -16.58 0.49
C GLY A 41 -12.01 -15.15 0.13
N SER A 42 -11.24 -14.14 0.54
CA SER A 42 -11.46 -12.73 0.20
C SER A 42 -10.24 -12.13 -0.50
N ALA A 43 -9.36 -12.97 -1.06
CA ALA A 43 -8.18 -12.50 -1.77
C ALA A 43 -8.56 -11.58 -2.94
N PRO A 44 -7.81 -10.49 -3.15
CA PRO A 44 -8.07 -9.57 -4.25
C PRO A 44 -7.70 -10.22 -5.60
N SER A 45 -8.36 -9.77 -6.67
CA SER A 45 -8.00 -10.18 -8.02
C SER A 45 -6.62 -9.65 -8.41
N ILE A 46 -5.88 -10.49 -9.14
CA ILE A 46 -4.59 -10.13 -9.75
C ILE A 46 -4.84 -9.62 -11.18
N SER A 47 -4.10 -8.58 -11.58
CA SER A 47 -4.13 -8.01 -12.93
C SER A 47 -2.71 -7.76 -13.43
N GLU A 48 -2.50 -7.90 -14.73
CA GLU A 48 -1.22 -7.58 -15.37
C GLU A 48 -1.13 -6.07 -15.63
N ILE A 49 0.07 -5.51 -15.43
CA ILE A 49 0.40 -4.10 -15.76
C ILE A 49 1.48 -3.98 -16.85
N GLY A 50 1.92 -5.11 -17.41
CA GLY A 50 2.80 -5.19 -18.56
C GLY A 50 4.20 -5.69 -18.21
N ASP A 51 4.89 -6.27 -19.20
CA ASP A 51 6.29 -6.69 -19.12
C ASP A 51 6.61 -7.55 -17.90
N GLY A 52 5.76 -8.54 -17.59
CA GLY A 52 5.95 -9.46 -16.44
C GLY A 52 5.60 -8.86 -15.08
N TRP A 53 5.15 -7.60 -15.05
CA TRP A 53 4.62 -6.98 -13.85
C TRP A 53 3.13 -7.21 -13.70
N TYR A 54 2.75 -7.53 -12.46
CA TYR A 54 1.38 -7.76 -12.03
C TYR A 54 1.10 -6.91 -10.81
N LYS A 55 -0.18 -6.73 -10.50
CA LYS A 55 -0.63 -6.06 -9.28
C LYS A 55 -1.91 -6.68 -8.75
N PHE A 56 -2.13 -6.46 -7.47
CA PHE A 56 -3.43 -6.55 -6.85
C PHE A 56 -3.69 -5.28 -6.02
N SER A 57 -4.96 -5.02 -5.73
CA SER A 57 -5.35 -3.85 -4.96
C SER A 57 -5.96 -4.24 -3.62
N ALA A 58 -5.56 -3.57 -2.56
CA ALA A 58 -6.12 -3.75 -1.23
C ALA A 58 -6.56 -2.39 -0.65
N THR A 59 -7.72 -2.37 0.00
CA THR A 59 -8.23 -1.17 0.66
C THR A 59 -8.33 -1.43 2.16
N TYR A 60 -7.68 -0.60 2.97
CA TYR A 60 -7.77 -0.71 4.42
C TYR A 60 -9.21 -0.62 4.90
N GLY A 61 -9.57 -1.42 5.90
CA GLY A 61 -10.93 -1.45 6.46
C GLY A 61 -11.93 -2.18 5.57
N THR A 62 -11.48 -2.83 4.50
CA THR A 62 -12.29 -3.72 3.65
C THR A 62 -11.65 -5.08 3.58
N ALA A 63 -12.43 -6.15 3.45
CA ALA A 63 -11.89 -7.49 3.27
C ALA A 63 -10.97 -7.54 2.03
N PRO A 64 -9.80 -8.19 2.10
CA PRO A 64 -9.26 -8.95 3.24
C PRO A 64 -8.46 -8.12 4.26
N PHE A 65 -8.27 -6.82 4.02
CA PHE A 65 -7.44 -5.89 4.80
C PHE A 65 -8.24 -5.10 5.86
N ASP A 66 -9.22 -5.77 6.48
CA ASP A 66 -10.18 -5.24 7.45
C ASP A 66 -9.69 -5.29 8.90
N ALA A 67 -8.71 -6.15 9.20
CA ALA A 67 -8.33 -6.48 10.57
C ALA A 67 -6.83 -6.28 10.92
N GLY A 68 -5.98 -5.87 9.97
CA GLY A 68 -4.54 -5.79 10.23
C GLY A 68 -3.67 -6.04 9.00
N ASP A 69 -2.37 -6.14 9.27
CA ASP A 69 -1.34 -6.60 8.33
C ASP A 69 -1.68 -7.97 7.74
N LEU A 70 -1.32 -8.16 6.47
CA LEU A 70 -1.51 -9.41 5.77
C LEU A 70 -0.18 -10.00 5.32
N ILE A 71 -0.10 -11.32 5.40
CA ILE A 71 0.97 -12.14 4.84
C ILE A 71 0.36 -13.20 3.94
N GLY A 72 1.02 -13.52 2.85
CA GLY A 72 0.49 -14.49 1.92
C GLY A 72 1.52 -15.01 0.94
N VAL A 73 1.06 -15.94 0.11
CA VAL A 73 1.81 -16.49 -1.00
C VAL A 73 0.91 -16.47 -2.22
N ILE A 74 1.39 -15.88 -3.30
CA ILE A 74 0.78 -15.99 -4.61
C ILE A 74 1.41 -17.21 -5.30
N ASP A 75 0.57 -18.09 -5.82
CA ASP A 75 0.95 -19.10 -6.79
C ASP A 75 0.76 -18.51 -8.19
N ALA A 76 1.87 -18.22 -8.86
CA ALA A 76 1.88 -17.62 -10.20
C ALA A 76 1.62 -18.63 -11.33
N ASP A 77 1.48 -19.92 -11.00
CA ASP A 77 1.19 -21.00 -11.95
C ASP A 77 0.26 -22.04 -11.32
N LYS A 78 -0.89 -21.58 -10.80
CA LYS A 78 -1.82 -22.40 -10.00
C LYS A 78 -2.26 -23.67 -10.72
N ASN A 79 -2.40 -23.57 -12.06
CA ASN A 79 -2.84 -24.65 -12.93
C ASN A 79 -1.67 -25.45 -13.54
N GLY A 80 -0.41 -25.07 -13.27
CA GLY A 80 0.77 -25.70 -13.87
C GLY A 80 0.90 -25.51 -15.38
N THR A 81 0.22 -24.50 -15.95
CA THR A 81 0.18 -24.26 -17.40
C THR A 81 1.42 -23.50 -17.88
N ASN A 82 1.98 -22.62 -17.05
CA ASN A 82 3.21 -21.90 -17.38
C ASN A 82 4.47 -22.74 -17.18
N SER A 83 4.39 -23.85 -16.45
CA SER A 83 5.51 -24.73 -16.13
C SER A 83 6.64 -23.98 -15.41
N LEU A 84 6.27 -23.09 -14.47
CA LEU A 84 7.24 -22.34 -13.66
C LEU A 84 8.03 -23.29 -12.74
N ALA A 85 9.31 -23.00 -12.55
CA ALA A 85 10.06 -23.65 -11.49
C ALA A 85 9.51 -23.26 -10.11
N ASN A 86 9.67 -24.12 -9.10
CA ASN A 86 9.18 -23.83 -7.74
C ASN A 86 9.69 -22.48 -7.18
N THR A 87 10.90 -22.08 -7.57
CA THR A 87 11.51 -20.80 -7.15
C THR A 87 10.92 -19.58 -7.85
N GLU A 88 10.28 -19.76 -9.01
CA GLU A 88 9.64 -18.70 -9.80
C GLU A 88 8.12 -18.64 -9.55
N ARG A 89 7.54 -19.76 -9.11
CA ARG A 89 6.10 -19.94 -8.93
C ARG A 89 5.54 -19.24 -7.70
N TYR A 90 6.22 -19.34 -6.56
CA TYR A 90 5.68 -18.89 -5.27
C TYR A 90 6.22 -17.51 -4.89
N ILE A 91 5.36 -16.50 -4.96
CA ILE A 91 5.70 -15.11 -4.66
C ILE A 91 5.22 -14.79 -3.24
N PRO A 92 6.14 -14.60 -2.27
CA PRO A 92 5.75 -14.16 -0.93
C PRO A 92 5.30 -12.71 -0.97
N VAL A 93 4.19 -12.42 -0.28
CA VAL A 93 3.65 -11.06 -0.17
C VAL A 93 3.42 -10.69 1.27
N GLU A 94 3.80 -9.47 1.62
CA GLU A 94 3.58 -8.85 2.92
C GLU A 94 2.98 -7.47 2.71
N ILE A 95 1.87 -7.19 3.39
CA ILE A 95 1.16 -5.92 3.34
C ILE A 95 1.09 -5.39 4.77
N ARG A 96 1.97 -4.44 5.10
CA ARG A 96 2.02 -3.86 6.45
C ARG A 96 1.34 -2.50 6.54
N LEU A 97 0.51 -2.35 7.57
CA LEU A 97 -0.21 -1.12 7.89
C LEU A 97 0.73 -0.01 8.32
N ASP A 98 1.83 -0.29 9.02
CA ASP A 98 2.75 0.74 9.48
C ASP A 98 3.31 1.57 8.30
N PHE A 99 3.67 0.91 7.21
CA PHE A 99 4.18 1.53 6.00
C PHE A 99 3.12 2.40 5.31
N TYR A 100 1.89 1.90 5.19
CA TYR A 100 0.80 2.62 4.51
C TYR A 100 0.09 3.65 5.43
N ALA A 101 0.10 3.45 6.74
CA ALA A 101 -0.44 4.36 7.74
C ALA A 101 0.53 5.52 8.00
N LEU A 102 1.85 5.32 7.96
CA LEU A 102 2.82 6.42 8.06
C LEU A 102 2.67 7.38 6.87
N ALA A 103 2.50 6.85 5.65
CA ALA A 103 2.20 7.65 4.46
C ALA A 103 0.89 8.46 4.58
N ARG A 104 -0.04 8.03 5.44
CA ARG A 104 -1.31 8.71 5.74
C ARG A 104 -1.23 9.68 6.94
N LEU A 105 -0.38 9.38 7.92
CA LEU A 105 -0.19 10.17 9.15
C LEU A 105 0.73 11.37 8.93
N VAL A 106 1.67 11.27 7.99
CA VAL A 106 2.52 12.41 7.62
C VAL A 106 1.73 13.33 6.71
N ASN A 107 0.93 14.21 7.32
CA ASN A 107 0.39 15.36 6.62
C ASN A 107 1.53 16.14 5.95
N LYS A 108 1.32 16.57 4.70
CA LYS A 108 2.35 17.32 3.96
C LYS A 108 2.62 18.63 4.69
N MET A 109 3.83 18.77 5.20
CA MET A 109 4.35 20.02 5.73
C MET A 109 4.92 20.84 4.58
N SER A 110 4.41 22.05 4.37
CA SER A 110 4.93 22.98 3.38
C SER A 110 5.21 24.33 4.04
N GLN A 111 6.36 24.92 3.74
CA GLN A 111 6.68 26.29 4.14
C GLN A 111 6.37 27.25 2.99
N ASP A 112 5.60 28.29 3.28
CA ASP A 112 5.50 29.44 2.39
C ASP A 112 6.80 30.23 2.46
N LYS A 113 7.53 30.32 1.35
CA LYS A 113 8.83 31.01 1.31
C LYS A 113 8.71 32.53 1.39
N LEU A 114 7.52 33.09 1.14
CA LEU A 114 7.28 34.53 1.17
C LEU A 114 6.94 35.00 2.59
N THR A 115 6.10 34.26 3.30
CA THR A 115 5.66 34.64 4.67
C THR A 115 6.39 33.88 5.77
N GLY A 116 7.09 32.79 5.44
CA GLY A 116 7.69 31.89 6.41
C GLY A 116 6.68 30.93 7.08
N ASP A 117 5.40 31.05 6.74
CA ASP A 117 4.32 30.25 7.35
C ASP A 117 4.54 28.76 7.11
N MET A 118 4.37 27.95 8.16
CA MET A 118 4.35 26.51 8.01
C MET A 118 2.91 26.01 7.96
N LEU A 119 2.58 25.32 6.87
CA LEU A 119 1.26 24.74 6.63
C LEU A 119 1.36 23.23 6.73
N ILE A 120 0.46 22.63 7.50
CA ILE A 120 0.20 21.20 7.49
C ILE A 120 -1.09 21.01 6.70
N LYS A 121 -1.02 20.20 5.64
CA LYS A 121 -2.14 19.95 4.72
C LYS A 121 -2.60 18.50 4.79
N ASN A 122 -3.91 18.28 4.65
CA ASN A 122 -4.46 16.94 4.44
C ASN A 122 -4.11 16.40 3.04
N ASP A 123 -4.58 15.19 2.76
CA ASP A 123 -4.43 14.47 1.49
C ASP A 123 -5.08 15.20 0.29
N THR A 124 -6.12 16.00 0.52
CA THR A 124 -6.76 16.84 -0.52
C THR A 124 -6.09 18.19 -0.73
N GLY A 125 -4.98 18.46 -0.01
CA GLY A 125 -4.22 19.71 -0.12
C GLY A 125 -4.81 20.89 0.65
N GLN A 126 -5.87 20.67 1.44
CA GLN A 126 -6.45 21.67 2.31
C GLN A 126 -5.60 21.83 3.58
N THR A 127 -5.37 23.07 4.00
CA THR A 127 -4.65 23.37 5.25
C THR A 127 -5.50 22.94 6.44
N ILE A 128 -4.93 22.09 7.30
CA ILE A 128 -5.54 21.66 8.56
C ILE A 128 -4.91 22.33 9.78
N LEU A 129 -3.64 22.74 9.67
CA LEU A 129 -2.95 23.55 10.66
C LEU A 129 -2.07 24.57 9.95
N LYS A 130 -2.16 25.83 10.36
CA LYS A 130 -1.25 26.90 9.96
C LYS A 130 -0.51 27.40 11.19
N LEU A 131 0.82 27.32 11.15
CA LEU A 131 1.69 28.04 12.06
C LEU A 131 2.10 29.33 11.35
N GLY A 132 1.39 30.40 11.68
CA GLY A 132 1.66 31.72 11.13
C GLY A 132 2.87 32.35 11.80
N ILE A 133 3.78 32.94 11.02
CA ILE A 133 4.79 33.86 11.57
C ILE A 133 4.20 35.25 11.43
N THR A 134 3.85 35.88 12.56
CA THR A 134 3.38 37.27 12.58
C THR A 134 4.58 38.14 12.94
N GLU A 135 4.99 39.04 12.05
CA GLU A 135 6.02 40.02 12.36
C GLU A 135 5.55 40.90 13.54
N GLY A 136 6.35 40.94 14.61
CA GLY A 136 6.15 41.86 15.74
C GLY A 136 5.83 41.21 17.10
N GLU A 137 5.52 39.91 17.17
CA GLU A 137 5.41 39.20 18.45
C GLU A 137 6.55 38.20 18.64
N ALA A 138 7.33 38.42 19.72
CA ALA A 138 8.52 37.63 20.05
C ALA A 138 8.26 36.53 21.10
N THR A 139 7.01 36.14 21.31
CA THR A 139 6.64 35.19 22.38
C THR A 139 5.50 34.26 21.97
N LEU A 140 5.66 32.99 22.30
CA LEU A 140 4.65 31.94 22.18
C LEU A 140 4.36 31.42 23.60
N ASP A 141 3.29 31.90 24.23
CA ASP A 141 2.85 31.40 25.53
C ASP A 141 1.86 30.24 25.36
N ARG A 142 2.10 29.13 26.05
CA ARG A 142 1.18 27.99 26.14
C ARG A 142 0.72 27.83 27.58
N VAL A 143 -0.58 28.01 27.82
CA VAL A 143 -1.21 27.66 29.11
C VAL A 143 -1.83 26.26 28.97
N PRO A 144 -1.48 25.28 29.83
CA PRO A 144 -2.17 24.01 29.86
C PRO A 144 -3.55 24.17 30.51
N GLU A 145 -4.60 23.70 29.84
CA GLU A 145 -5.89 23.35 30.47
C GLU A 145 -5.97 21.83 30.67
#